data_AF-A0A935U5W7-F1
#
_entry.id   AF-A0A935U5W7-F1
#
_cell.length_a   1.000
_cell.length_b   1.000
_cell.length_c   1.000
_cell.angle_alpha   90.00
_cell.angle_beta   90.00
_cell.angle_gamma   90.00
#
_symmetry.space_group_name_H-M   'P 1'
#
loop_
_entity.id
_entity.type
_entity.pdbx_description
1 polymer ?
#
loop_
_entity_poly.entity_id
_entity_poly.type
_entity_poly.pdbx_seq_one_letter_code
_entity_poly.pdbx_strand_id
1 'polypeptide(L)' 'MAVLKEGGIPIGRFMIVNKTEGLTRDDLVIESNGQYQIMEKPDAFLIKNAECCKSIMVKVTKKD' A
#
# COMPACT_ATOMS: atom_id res chain seq x y z
N MET A 1 -4.90 4.24 15.12
CA MET A 1 -4.83 3.86 13.69
C MET A 1 -5.11 5.05 12.77
N ALA A 2 -4.07 5.75 12.32
CA ALA A 2 -4.22 6.83 11.34
C ALA A 2 -4.23 6.25 9.91
N VAL A 3 -5.20 6.65 9.08
CA VAL A 3 -5.19 6.30 7.64
C VAL A 3 -4.14 7.13 6.94
N LEU A 4 -3.11 6.48 6.40
CA LEU A 4 -2.03 7.14 5.66
C LEU A 4 -2.40 7.34 4.19
N LYS A 5 -3.02 6.32 3.59
CA LYS A 5 -3.40 6.34 2.18
C LYS A 5 -4.52 5.32 1.95
N GLU A 6 -5.51 5.71 1.15
CA GLU A 6 -6.55 4.80 0.67
C GLU A 6 -6.78 5.08 -0.81
N GLY A 7 -6.96 4.03 -1.60
CA GLY A 7 -7.36 4.20 -3.00
C GLY A 7 -7.39 2.91 -3.80
N GLY A 8 -8.04 3.01 -4.97
CA GLY A 8 -8.06 1.96 -5.97
C GLY A 8 -6.78 1.95 -6.80
N ILE A 9 -6.16 0.78 -6.95
CA ILE A 9 -5.01 0.54 -7.82
C ILE A 9 -5.49 -0.23 -9.05
N PRO A 10 -5.52 0.41 -10.23
CA PRO A 10 -5.82 -0.26 -11.49
C PRO A 10 -4.80 -1.35 -11.81
N ILE A 11 -5.19 -2.28 -12.69
CA ILE A 11 -4.31 -3.34 -13.19
C ILE A 11 -3.04 -2.70 -13.78
N GLY A 12 -1.88 -3.24 -13.40
CA GLY A 12 -0.57 -2.78 -13.89
C GLY A 12 -0.07 -1.46 -13.29
N ARG A 13 -0.85 -0.79 -12.43
CA ARG A 13 -0.41 0.40 -11.69
C ARG A 13 0.04 0.07 -10.26
N PHE A 14 0.63 1.07 -9.63
CA PHE A 14 1.07 1.02 -8.25
C PHE A 14 0.64 2.28 -7.50
N MET A 15 0.47 2.12 -6.19
CA MET A 15 0.26 3.19 -5.24
C MET A 15 1.58 3.46 -4.50
N ILE A 16 1.92 4.73 -4.38
CA ILE A 16 3.09 5.18 -3.62
C ILE A 16 2.62 5.68 -2.26
N VAL A 17 3.17 5.08 -1.21
CA VAL A 17 3.01 5.52 0.18
C VAL A 17 4.36 5.98 0.67
N ASN A 18 4.53 7.30 0.80
CA ASN A 18 5.79 7.86 1.30
C ASN A 18 5.99 7.44 2.75
N LYS A 19 7.22 7.03 3.10
CA LYS A 19 7.58 6.83 4.50
C LYS A 19 7.69 8.22 5.13
N THR A 20 6.71 8.56 5.95
CA THR A 20 6.84 9.70 6.86
C THR A 20 7.80 9.31 7.98
N GLU A 21 8.61 10.25 8.48
CA GLU A 21 9.74 9.98 9.39
C GLU A 21 9.43 8.92 10.46
N GLY A 22 10.20 7.83 10.47
CA GLY A 22 10.10 6.74 11.44
C GLY A 22 9.15 5.59 11.10
N LEU A 23 8.42 5.63 9.98
CA LEU A 23 7.53 4.52 9.60
C LEU A 23 8.30 3.30 9.08
N THR A 24 8.19 2.19 9.81
CA THR A 24 8.67 0.88 9.38
C THR A 24 7.51 0.03 8.85
N ARG A 25 7.82 -1.03 8.09
CA ARG A 25 6.79 -1.93 7.55
C ARG A 25 5.96 -2.61 8.63
N ASP A 26 6.55 -2.87 9.79
CA ASP A 26 5.88 -3.54 10.91
C ASP A 26 4.79 -2.66 11.56
N ASP A 27 5.00 -1.34 11.45
CA ASP A 27 4.08 -0.29 11.90
C ASP A 27 2.93 -0.05 10.91
N LEU A 28 2.94 -0.72 9.75
CA LEU A 28 1.96 -0.51 8.68
C LEU A 28 1.02 -1.69 8.53
N VAL A 29 -0.27 -1.41 8.57
CA VAL A 29 -1.32 -2.37 8.24
C VAL A 29 -1.84 -2.04 6.85
N ILE A 30 -1.64 -2.98 5.93
CA ILE A 30 -2.04 -2.87 4.52
C ILE A 30 -3.18 -3.86 4.29
N GLU A 31 -4.38 -3.33 4.13
CA GLU A 31 -5.58 -4.09 3.81
C GLU A 31 -5.88 -3.95 2.32
N SER A 32 -6.20 -5.07 1.66
CA SER A 32 -6.61 -5.07 0.26
C SER A 32 -7.78 -6.02 0.02
N ASN A 33 -8.56 -5.75 -1.03
CA ASN A 33 -9.63 -6.64 -1.48
C ASN A 33 -9.18 -7.63 -2.59
N GLY A 34 -7.87 -7.79 -2.80
CA GLY A 34 -7.29 -8.62 -3.84
C GLY A 34 -5.78 -8.77 -3.70
N GLN A 35 -5.15 -9.47 -4.65
CA GLN A 35 -3.71 -9.72 -4.61
C GLN A 35 -2.90 -8.46 -4.90
N TYR A 36 -1.90 -8.21 -4.07
CA TYR A 36 -0.97 -7.10 -4.23
C TYR A 36 0.46 -7.56 -3.98
N GLN A 37 1.41 -6.81 -4.51
CA GLN A 37 2.83 -6.91 -4.18
C GLN A 37 3.30 -5.62 -3.53
N ILE A 38 4.11 -5.73 -2.48
CA ILE A 38 4.78 -4.59 -1.85
C ILE A 38 6.25 -4.61 -2.26
N MET A 39 6.72 -3.50 -2.80
CA MET A 39 8.14 -3.20 -2.92
C MET A 39 8.50 -2.12 -1.91
N GLU A 40 9.46 -2.43 -1.05
CA GLU A 40 9.99 -1.48 -0.09
C GLU A 40 11.16 -0.72 -0.71
N LYS A 41 11.06 0.61 -0.73
CA LYS A 41 12.16 1.53 -1.03
C LYS A 41 12.59 2.25 0.25
N PRO A 42 13.80 2.82 0.30
CA PRO A 42 14.25 3.59 1.46
C PRO A 42 13.26 4.70 1.85
N ASP A 43 12.72 5.43 0.87
CA ASP A 43 11.87 6.61 1.12
C ASP A 43 10.35 6.35 0.99
N ALA A 44 9.95 5.19 0.44
CA ALA A 44 8.54 4.90 0.14
C ALA A 44 8.22 3.41 0.08
N PHE A 45 6.94 3.07 0.25
CA PHE A 45 6.37 1.78 -0.07
C PHE A 45 5.60 1.87 -1.39
N LEU A 46 5.89 0.93 -2.29
CA LEU A 46 5.20 0.78 -3.56
C LEU A 46 4.28 -0.43 -3.48
N ILE A 47 2.98 -0.20 -3.55
CA ILE A 47 1.99 -1.27 -3.54
C ILE A 47 1.49 -1.44 -4.97
N LYS A 48 1.80 -2.57 -5.59
CA LYS A 48 1.41 -2.88 -6.97
C LYS A 48 0.21 -3.81 -6.98
N ASN A 49 -0.75 -3.55 -7.87
CA ASN A 49 -1.82 -4.49 -8.14
C ASN A 49 -1.26 -5.73 -8.87
N ALA A 50 -1.41 -6.90 -8.27
CA ALA A 50 -0.98 -8.19 -8.82
C ALA A 50 -2.14 -9.01 -9.40
N GLU A 51 -3.38 -8.50 -9.33
CA GLU A 51 -4.53 -9.12 -10.00
C GLU A 51 -4.42 -8.98 -11.52
N CYS A 52 -4.85 -10.03 -12.22
CA CYS A 52 -4.90 -10.05 -13.69
C CYS A 52 -6.03 -9.20 -14.26
N CYS A 53 -7.11 -9.01 -13.49
CA CYS A 53 -8.44 -8.89 -14.08
C CYS A 53 -9.32 -7.81 -13.42
N LYS A 54 -8.90 -7.22 -12.29
CA LYS A 54 -9.65 -6.15 -11.61
C LYS A 54 -8.75 -5.16 -10.89
N SER A 55 -9.28 -3.96 -10.68
CA SER A 55 -8.71 -2.99 -9.76
C SER A 55 -8.82 -3.52 -8.34
N ILE A 56 -7.77 -3.33 -7.53
CA ILE A 56 -7.82 -3.60 -6.10
C ILE A 56 -8.03 -2.31 -5.33
N MET A 57 -8.75 -2.35 -4.23
CA MET A 57 -8.79 -1.28 -3.26
C MET A 57 -7.77 -1.61 -2.18
N VAL A 58 -6.89 -0.65 -1.88
CA VAL A 58 -5.87 -0.78 -0.85
C VAL A 58 -6.04 0.33 0.16
N LYS A 59 -5.98 -0.04 1.43
CA LYS A 59 -6.01 0.86 2.57
C LYS A 59 -4.77 0.64 3.41
N VAL A 60 -4.02 1.71 3.62
CA VAL A 60 -2.80 1.70 4.43
C VAL A 60 -3.05 2.52 5.68
N THR A 61 -2.93 1.85 6.83
CA THR A 61 -3.10 2.45 8.14
C THR A 61 -1.82 2.29 8.95
N LYS A 62 -1.51 3.31 9.76
CA LYS A 62 -0.46 3.22 10.77
C LYS A 62 -1.03 2.48 11.98
N LYS A 63 -0.33 1.44 12.43
CA LYS A 63 -0.52 0.77 13.71
C LYS A 63 -0.04 1.75 14.79
N ASP A 64 -0.89 2.02 15.76
CA ASP A 64 -0.60 3.03 16.81
C ASP A 64 0.61 2.62 17.65
#